data_AF-A0A653T5G3-F1
#
_entry.id   AF-A0A653T5G3-F1
#
_cell.length_a   1.000
_cell.length_b   1.000
_cell.length_c   1.000
_cell.angle_alpha   90.00
_cell.angle_beta   90.00
_cell.angle_gamma   90.00
#
_symmetry.space_group_name_H-M   'P 1'
#
loop_
_entity.id
_entity.type
_entity.pdbx_description
1 polymer ?
#
loop_
_entity_poly.entity_id
_entity_poly.type
_entity_poly.pdbx_seq_one_letter_code
_entity_poly.pdbx_strand_id
1 'polypeptide(L)'
;MIRTDRKAFGVAAAFAAAFYFFCLKNGLLFLPVLFKSFDKLVIWLALGAAGYVILFAGAHFAMRRLKFGGRGAYALAGGVSLAIMFTLLDLTAAIDAFREGYGLVRVIAPGILGAIFGFLYAYRAGWDQPDDIEGLADRVASTSGDRSSPALVETGVTKYFDGPVQVRTSVPIMLLAALFGSILMAVATVLSKAGWETLMLPERALGPVLQHGTNAILAYSLEATMLGIITILPMTVMICAGHYALRGLGKTSPVAFFVVGLTAPILFTIFTLGMFMVIGVSLIIPMGIAMVVYRHMAGLEPRPVREDILAKDHRNLVGADHPRRRFGRVIR
;
A
#
# COMPACT_ATOMS: atom_id res chain seq x y z
N MET A 1 -15.17 -5.19 14.32
CA MET A 1 -13.78 -5.50 14.74
C MET A 1 -13.07 -6.24 13.61
N ILE A 2 -11.74 -6.13 13.46
CA ILE A 2 -11.02 -6.84 12.39
C ILE A 2 -11.04 -8.35 12.66
N ARG A 3 -11.46 -9.14 11.67
CA ARG A 3 -11.61 -10.59 11.74
C ARG A 3 -10.26 -11.29 11.98
N THR A 4 -10.29 -12.42 12.67
CA THR A 4 -9.10 -13.28 12.78
C THR A 4 -8.93 -14.11 11.51
N ASP A 5 -7.94 -13.79 10.67
CA ASP A 5 -7.58 -14.61 9.50
C ASP A 5 -6.36 -15.50 9.83
N ARG A 6 -6.62 -16.82 10.01
CA ARG A 6 -5.57 -17.81 10.30
C ARG A 6 -4.56 -17.95 9.16
N LYS A 7 -5.00 -17.82 7.90
CA LYS A 7 -4.10 -17.93 6.74
C LYS A 7 -3.16 -16.74 6.69
N ALA A 8 -3.63 -15.55 7.05
CA ALA A 8 -2.81 -14.35 7.08
C ALA A 8 -1.67 -14.42 8.12
N PHE A 9 -1.83 -15.15 9.23
CA PHE A 9 -0.70 -15.42 10.15
C PHE A 9 0.36 -16.35 9.54
N GLY A 10 -0.03 -17.33 8.71
CA GLY A 10 0.92 -18.12 7.94
C GLY A 10 1.71 -17.27 6.92
N VAL A 11 1.02 -16.35 6.24
CA VAL A 11 1.66 -15.37 5.35
C VAL A 11 2.59 -14.44 6.15
N ALA A 12 2.22 -14.06 7.36
CA ALA A 12 3.06 -13.26 8.27
C ALA A 12 4.36 -13.97 8.62
N ALA A 13 4.29 -15.27 8.92
CA ALA A 13 5.46 -16.09 9.20
C ALA A 13 6.40 -16.16 7.99
N ALA A 14 5.85 -16.47 6.81
CA ALA A 14 6.62 -16.55 5.57
C ALA A 14 7.29 -15.22 5.21
N PHE A 15 6.54 -14.12 5.34
CA PHE A 15 7.05 -12.76 5.14
C PHE A 15 8.22 -12.44 6.08
N ALA A 16 8.07 -12.69 7.39
CA ALA A 16 9.11 -12.43 8.36
C ALA A 16 10.36 -13.28 8.11
N ALA A 17 10.20 -14.58 7.81
CA ALA A 17 11.31 -15.45 7.45
C ALA A 17 12.07 -14.96 6.21
N ALA A 18 11.35 -14.58 5.15
CA ALA A 18 11.95 -14.04 3.93
C ALA A 18 12.67 -12.70 4.18
N PHE A 19 12.08 -11.83 5.00
CA PHE A 19 12.68 -10.57 5.41
C PHE A 19 13.98 -10.79 6.19
N TYR A 20 13.98 -11.67 7.20
CA TYR A 20 15.19 -11.96 7.96
C TYR A 20 16.27 -12.58 7.09
N PHE A 21 15.92 -13.53 6.23
CA PHE A 21 16.86 -14.12 5.28
C PHE A 21 17.47 -13.07 4.34
N PHE A 22 16.65 -12.15 3.83
CA PHE A 22 17.12 -11.01 3.04
C PHE A 22 18.11 -10.15 3.83
N CYS A 23 17.78 -9.78 5.06
CA CYS A 23 18.69 -8.99 5.91
C CYS A 23 20.01 -9.71 6.18
N LEU A 24 19.95 -11.02 6.44
CA LEU A 24 21.12 -11.89 6.63
C LEU A 24 22.02 -11.90 5.39
N LYS A 25 21.42 -12.11 4.21
CA LYS A 25 22.13 -12.15 2.92
C LYS A 25 22.82 -10.82 2.60
N ASN A 26 22.23 -9.70 3.01
CA ASN A 26 22.76 -8.35 2.75
C ASN A 26 23.64 -7.81 3.90
N GLY A 27 23.99 -8.65 4.88
CA GLY A 27 24.84 -8.22 6.01
C GLY A 27 24.18 -7.23 6.97
N LEU A 28 22.86 -7.06 6.90
CA LEU A 28 22.08 -6.23 7.82
C LEU A 28 21.79 -6.94 9.14
N LEU A 29 21.99 -8.26 9.18
CA LEU A 29 21.81 -9.10 10.35
C LEU A 29 22.91 -10.17 10.39
N PHE A 30 23.46 -10.41 11.58
CA PHE A 30 24.51 -11.40 11.77
C PHE A 30 23.96 -12.74 12.25
N LEU A 31 24.37 -13.81 11.58
CA LEU A 31 24.07 -15.17 12.01
C LEU A 31 25.02 -15.55 13.15
N PRO A 32 24.52 -15.91 14.35
CA PRO A 32 25.40 -16.37 15.41
C PRO A 32 26.17 -17.62 14.96
N VAL A 33 27.43 -17.75 15.39
CA VAL A 33 28.33 -18.84 14.97
C VAL A 33 27.70 -20.23 15.15
N LEU A 34 26.90 -20.39 16.20
CA LEU A 34 26.16 -21.61 16.51
C LEU A 34 25.21 -22.08 15.40
N PHE A 35 24.74 -21.17 14.53
CA PHE A 35 23.71 -21.42 13.50
C PHE A 35 24.24 -21.46 12.05
N LYS A 36 25.56 -21.53 11.82
CA LYS A 36 26.17 -21.45 10.47
C LYS A 36 25.88 -22.63 9.52
N SER A 37 25.23 -23.71 9.95
CA SER A 37 24.78 -24.79 9.05
C SER A 37 23.39 -24.52 8.47
N PHE A 38 23.07 -25.08 7.30
CA PHE A 38 21.78 -24.86 6.63
C PHE A 38 20.58 -25.23 7.52
N ASP A 39 20.60 -26.38 8.20
CA ASP A 39 19.51 -26.79 9.08
C ASP A 39 19.30 -25.80 10.23
N LYS A 40 20.40 -25.30 10.81
CA LYS A 40 20.36 -24.37 11.91
C LYS A 40 19.94 -22.96 11.47
N LEU A 41 20.30 -22.54 10.26
CA LEU A 41 19.79 -21.32 9.64
C LEU A 41 18.26 -21.39 9.49
N VAL A 42 17.73 -22.52 9.00
CA VAL A 42 16.27 -22.71 8.87
C VAL A 42 15.58 -22.62 10.23
N ILE A 43 16.13 -23.28 11.25
CA ILE A 43 15.61 -23.19 12.63
C ILE A 43 15.65 -21.74 13.14
N TRP A 44 16.75 -21.03 12.91
CA TRP A 44 16.92 -19.65 13.33
C TRP A 44 15.90 -18.71 12.66
N LEU A 45 15.68 -18.86 11.35
CA LEU A 45 14.66 -18.11 10.61
C LEU A 45 13.25 -18.45 11.08
N ALA A 46 12.97 -19.74 11.33
CA ALA A 46 11.68 -20.19 11.85
C ALA A 46 11.40 -19.60 13.24
N LEU A 47 12.41 -19.54 14.11
CA LEU A 47 12.30 -18.96 15.45
C LEU A 47 12.04 -17.45 15.39
N GLY A 48 12.76 -16.73 14.53
CA GLY A 48 12.50 -15.31 14.27
C GLY A 48 11.08 -15.05 13.76
N ALA A 49 10.63 -15.84 12.78
CA ALA A 49 9.30 -15.73 12.19
C ALA A 49 8.19 -16.07 13.21
N ALA A 50 8.37 -17.13 13.99
CA ALA A 50 7.45 -17.51 15.06
C ALA A 50 7.35 -16.42 16.12
N GLY A 51 8.47 -15.86 16.57
CA GLY A 51 8.49 -14.74 17.52
C GLY A 51 7.71 -13.53 17.01
N TYR A 52 7.87 -13.18 15.73
CA TYR A 52 7.13 -12.07 15.12
C TYR A 52 5.62 -12.34 15.12
N VAL A 53 5.21 -13.54 14.69
CA VAL A 53 3.81 -13.94 14.65
C VAL A 53 3.20 -13.96 16.05
N ILE A 54 3.93 -14.44 17.05
CA ILE A 54 3.47 -14.47 18.45
C ILE A 54 3.23 -13.05 18.96
N LEU A 55 4.17 -12.13 18.77
CA LEU A 55 4.01 -10.72 19.17
C LEU A 55 2.83 -10.06 18.46
N PHE A 56 2.73 -10.24 17.13
CA PHE A 56 1.66 -9.64 16.33
C PHE A 56 0.29 -10.23 16.67
N ALA A 57 0.20 -11.56 16.88
CA ALA A 57 -1.02 -12.22 17.33
C ALA A 57 -1.42 -11.77 18.74
N GLY A 58 -0.46 -11.64 19.66
CA GLY A 58 -0.68 -11.08 20.99
C GLY A 58 -1.29 -9.68 20.92
N ALA A 59 -0.72 -8.80 20.09
CA ALA A 59 -1.27 -7.47 19.83
C ALA A 59 -2.68 -7.52 19.21
N HIS A 60 -2.92 -8.41 18.23
CA HIS A 60 -4.25 -8.63 17.63
C HIS A 60 -5.30 -9.02 18.67
N PHE A 61 -5.00 -9.98 19.53
CA PHE A 61 -5.94 -10.43 20.57
C PHE A 61 -6.15 -9.38 21.65
N ALA A 62 -5.11 -8.64 22.04
CA ALA A 62 -5.22 -7.51 22.98
C ALA A 62 -6.13 -6.40 22.41
N MET A 63 -5.89 -5.98 21.16
CA MET A 63 -6.73 -5.03 20.42
C MET A 63 -8.19 -5.48 20.36
N ARG A 64 -8.42 -6.78 20.07
CA ARG A 64 -9.77 -7.36 20.07
C ARG A 64 -10.44 -7.28 21.44
N ARG A 65 -9.72 -7.62 22.52
CA ARG A 65 -10.22 -7.55 23.90
C ARG A 65 -10.57 -6.12 24.31
N LEU A 66 -9.76 -5.15 23.90
CA LEU A 66 -9.95 -3.73 24.18
C LEU A 66 -10.97 -3.04 23.24
N LYS A 67 -11.56 -3.78 22.29
CA LYS A 67 -12.47 -3.25 21.26
C LYS A 67 -11.88 -2.07 20.48
N PHE A 68 -10.56 -2.03 20.34
CA PHE A 68 -9.80 -1.01 19.62
C PHE A 68 -9.07 -1.69 18.46
N GLY A 69 -9.36 -1.32 17.20
CA GLY A 69 -8.85 -2.12 16.08
C GLY A 69 -9.06 -1.49 14.71
N GLY A 70 -8.50 -0.30 14.50
CA GLY A 70 -8.39 0.31 13.17
C GLY A 70 -7.16 -0.19 12.41
N ARG A 71 -7.14 -0.02 11.09
CA ARG A 71 -6.00 -0.42 10.23
C ARG A 71 -4.67 0.21 10.67
N GLY A 72 -4.70 1.45 11.18
CA GLY A 72 -3.50 2.13 11.71
C GLY A 72 -2.95 1.47 12.98
N ALA A 73 -3.83 0.95 13.86
CA ALA A 73 -3.40 0.24 15.06
C ALA A 73 -2.69 -1.08 14.70
N TYR A 74 -3.19 -1.78 13.68
CA TYR A 74 -2.53 -2.97 13.14
C TYR A 74 -1.21 -2.64 12.44
N ALA A 75 -1.12 -1.51 11.74
CA ALA A 75 0.16 -1.04 11.22
C ALA A 75 1.17 -0.83 12.35
N LEU A 76 0.79 -0.12 13.42
CA LEU A 76 1.68 0.06 14.56
C LEU A 76 2.06 -1.27 15.22
N ALA A 77 1.09 -2.17 15.43
CA ALA A 77 1.34 -3.49 15.99
C ALA A 77 2.32 -4.32 15.15
N GLY A 78 2.15 -4.34 13.82
CA GLY A 78 3.07 -5.04 12.92
C GLY A 78 4.46 -4.43 12.92
N GLY A 79 4.55 -3.10 12.90
CA GLY A 79 5.83 -2.39 12.90
C GLY A 79 6.63 -2.61 14.18
N VAL A 80 5.98 -2.42 15.33
CA VAL A 80 6.60 -2.67 16.65
C VAL A 80 7.01 -4.14 16.79
N SER A 81 6.15 -5.09 16.39
CA SER A 81 6.47 -6.52 16.51
C SER A 81 7.69 -6.92 15.68
N LEU A 82 7.79 -6.44 14.43
CA LEU A 82 8.91 -6.77 13.55
C LEU A 82 10.21 -6.10 14.01
N ALA A 83 10.13 -4.83 14.43
CA ALA A 83 11.25 -4.09 15.00
C ALA A 83 11.83 -4.76 16.26
N ILE A 84 10.96 -5.19 17.19
CA ILE A 84 11.38 -5.91 18.41
C ILE A 84 12.08 -7.21 18.02
N MET A 85 11.48 -8.05 17.19
CA MET A 85 12.11 -9.33 16.85
C MET A 85 13.40 -9.17 16.06
N PHE A 86 13.45 -8.22 15.12
CA PHE A 86 14.68 -7.92 14.38
C PHE A 86 15.82 -7.52 15.33
N THR A 87 15.50 -6.72 16.36
CA THR A 87 16.46 -6.31 17.40
C THR A 87 16.89 -7.49 18.25
N LEU A 88 15.95 -8.36 18.67
CA LEU A 88 16.25 -9.52 19.52
C LEU A 88 17.08 -10.58 18.80
N LEU A 89 16.90 -10.74 17.49
CA LEU A 89 17.63 -11.71 16.68
C LEU A 89 19.13 -11.38 16.58
N ASP A 90 19.51 -10.12 16.79
CA ASP A 90 20.89 -9.64 16.76
C ASP A 90 21.11 -8.50 17.77
N LEU A 91 20.89 -8.84 19.05
CA LEU A 91 20.86 -7.87 20.14
C LEU A 91 22.19 -7.13 20.33
N THR A 92 23.32 -7.84 20.17
CA THR A 92 24.65 -7.25 20.30
C THR A 92 24.89 -6.18 19.24
N ALA A 93 24.67 -6.49 17.96
CA ALA A 93 24.84 -5.51 16.90
C ALA A 93 23.83 -4.37 16.99
N ALA A 94 22.65 -4.61 17.56
CA ALA A 94 21.70 -3.53 17.84
C ALA A 94 22.24 -2.58 18.92
N ILE A 95 22.78 -3.11 20.03
CA ILE A 95 23.40 -2.29 21.09
C ILE A 95 24.55 -1.47 20.53
N ASP A 96 25.42 -2.07 19.72
CA ASP A 96 26.55 -1.38 19.12
C ASP A 96 26.08 -0.29 18.14
N ALA A 97 25.06 -0.57 17.31
CA ALA A 97 24.46 0.44 16.44
C ALA A 97 23.90 1.65 17.23
N PHE A 98 23.29 1.43 18.40
CA PHE A 98 22.83 2.53 19.26
C PHE A 98 23.99 3.31 19.88
N ARG A 99 25.09 2.64 20.25
CA ARG A 99 26.31 3.29 20.75
C ARG A 99 26.99 4.13 19.69
N GLU A 100 26.98 3.66 18.44
CA GLU A 100 27.55 4.35 17.27
C GLU A 100 26.59 5.40 16.67
N GLY A 101 25.40 5.59 17.25
CA GLY A 101 24.48 6.67 16.91
C GLY A 101 23.55 6.41 15.71
N TYR A 102 23.56 5.22 15.11
CA TYR A 102 22.67 4.86 13.99
C TYR A 102 21.62 3.80 14.34
N GLY A 103 21.46 3.44 15.62
CA GLY A 103 20.51 2.42 16.09
C GLY A 103 19.07 2.68 15.67
N LEU A 104 18.62 3.94 15.62
CA LEU A 104 17.28 4.30 15.12
C LEU A 104 17.06 3.87 13.67
N VAL A 105 18.05 4.07 12.79
CA VAL A 105 17.95 3.68 11.37
C VAL A 105 17.77 2.17 11.24
N ARG A 106 18.48 1.40 12.08
CA ARG A 106 18.39 -0.07 12.14
C ARG A 106 17.00 -0.56 12.55
N VAL A 107 16.25 0.22 13.34
CA VAL A 107 14.91 -0.14 13.83
C VAL A 107 13.80 0.38 12.91
N ILE A 108 14.00 1.53 12.26
CA ILE A 108 12.99 2.16 11.39
C ILE A 108 12.67 1.27 10.18
N ALA A 109 13.67 0.70 9.52
CA ALA A 109 13.45 -0.15 8.34
C ALA A 109 12.56 -1.38 8.62
N PRO A 110 12.87 -2.25 9.62
CA PRO A 110 11.96 -3.33 9.99
C PRO A 110 10.63 -2.80 10.53
N GLY A 111 10.62 -1.66 11.24
CA GLY A 111 9.38 -1.02 11.70
C GLY A 111 8.44 -0.65 10.56
N ILE A 112 8.95 -0.03 9.49
CA ILE A 112 8.16 0.33 8.31
C ILE A 112 7.61 -0.93 7.63
N LEU A 113 8.46 -1.94 7.39
CA LEU A 113 8.04 -3.19 6.75
C LEU A 113 7.00 -3.96 7.56
N GLY A 114 7.18 -4.02 8.88
CA GLY A 114 6.20 -4.59 9.79
C GLY A 114 4.89 -3.81 9.77
N ALA A 115 4.95 -2.48 9.67
CA ALA A 115 3.77 -1.64 9.63
C ALA A 115 2.97 -1.80 8.33
N ILE A 116 3.67 -1.92 7.21
CA ILE A 116 3.08 -2.27 5.92
C ILE A 116 2.36 -3.62 6.03
N PHE A 117 3.02 -4.63 6.60
CA PHE A 117 2.41 -5.94 6.78
C PHE A 117 1.18 -5.90 7.68
N GLY A 118 1.28 -5.27 8.84
CA GLY A 118 0.18 -5.16 9.80
C GLY A 118 -1.03 -4.44 9.18
N PHE A 119 -0.79 -3.37 8.41
CA PHE A 119 -1.83 -2.70 7.64
C PHE A 119 -2.49 -3.65 6.61
N LEU A 120 -1.69 -4.39 5.84
CA LEU A 120 -2.18 -5.33 4.82
C LEU A 120 -2.95 -6.50 5.43
N TYR A 121 -2.53 -7.00 6.59
CA TYR A 121 -3.28 -7.98 7.38
C TYR A 121 -4.67 -7.44 7.69
N ALA A 122 -4.75 -6.25 8.30
CA ALA A 122 -6.01 -5.61 8.67
C ALA A 122 -6.91 -5.32 7.45
N TYR A 123 -6.29 -4.96 6.33
CA TYR A 123 -6.99 -4.73 5.07
C TYR A 123 -7.63 -6.03 4.54
N ARG A 124 -6.86 -7.11 4.49
CA ARG A 124 -7.29 -8.41 3.95
C ARG A 124 -8.27 -9.13 4.87
N ALA A 125 -8.04 -9.11 6.18
CA ALA A 125 -8.83 -9.88 7.13
C ALA A 125 -10.30 -9.46 7.13
N GLY A 126 -10.57 -8.18 6.85
CA GLY A 126 -11.92 -7.63 6.83
C GLY A 126 -12.48 -7.40 8.23
N TRP A 127 -13.77 -7.07 8.30
CA TRP A 127 -14.49 -6.84 9.55
C TRP A 127 -15.41 -8.03 9.86
N ASP A 128 -15.63 -8.31 11.15
CA ASP A 128 -16.51 -9.39 11.62
C ASP A 128 -18.03 -9.14 11.42
N GLN A 129 -18.43 -8.12 10.65
CA GLN A 129 -19.85 -7.85 10.41
C GLN A 129 -20.36 -8.69 9.23
N PRO A 130 -21.48 -9.42 9.38
CA PRO A 130 -22.09 -10.18 8.30
C PRO A 130 -22.77 -9.22 7.30
N ASP A 131 -22.40 -9.31 6.02
CA ASP A 131 -23.11 -8.62 4.94
C ASP A 131 -24.47 -9.30 4.72
N ASP A 132 -25.56 -8.53 4.69
CA ASP A 132 -26.91 -9.02 4.39
C ASP A 132 -27.22 -8.77 2.91
N ILE A 133 -26.72 -9.66 2.05
CA ILE A 133 -26.82 -9.54 0.59
C ILE A 133 -28.22 -9.96 0.10
N GLU A 134 -28.83 -10.95 0.76
CA GLU A 134 -30.18 -11.45 0.43
C GLU A 134 -31.24 -10.39 0.73
N GLY A 135 -31.18 -9.75 1.90
CA GLY A 135 -32.08 -8.64 2.23
C GLY A 135 -31.94 -7.45 1.27
N LEU A 136 -30.73 -7.20 0.74
CA LEU A 136 -30.50 -6.17 -0.29
C LEU A 136 -31.15 -6.53 -1.62
N ALA A 137 -31.03 -7.78 -2.06
CA ALA A 137 -31.66 -8.26 -3.29
C ALA A 137 -33.19 -8.14 -3.22
N ASP A 138 -33.78 -8.51 -2.08
CA ASP A 138 -35.23 -8.42 -1.86
C ASP A 138 -35.75 -6.97 -1.87
N ARG A 139 -34.96 -6.04 -1.31
CA ARG A 139 -35.27 -4.60 -1.34
C ARG A 139 -35.17 -4.01 -2.74
N VAL A 140 -34.14 -4.35 -3.50
CA VAL A 140 -33.98 -3.88 -4.88
C VAL A 140 -35.10 -4.42 -5.78
N ALA A 141 -35.48 -5.69 -5.61
CA ALA A 141 -36.58 -6.31 -6.35
C ALA A 141 -37.94 -5.66 -6.04
N SER A 142 -38.20 -5.33 -4.76
CA SER A 142 -39.45 -4.70 -4.30
C SER A 142 -39.57 -3.20 -4.64
N THR A 143 -38.47 -2.52 -4.96
CA THR A 143 -38.48 -1.07 -5.28
C THR A 143 -38.66 -0.78 -6.78
N SER A 144 -38.84 -1.81 -7.61
CA SER A 144 -38.92 -1.72 -9.08
C SER A 144 -40.08 -0.86 -9.64
N GLY A 145 -40.99 -0.35 -8.80
CA GLY A 145 -42.09 0.54 -9.19
C GLY A 145 -41.95 2.02 -8.80
N ASP A 146 -41.05 2.39 -7.88
CA ASP A 146 -41.02 3.75 -7.31
C ASP A 146 -39.65 4.43 -7.50
N ARG A 147 -39.64 5.55 -8.23
CA ARG A 147 -38.41 6.31 -8.56
C ARG A 147 -37.87 7.15 -7.38
N SER A 148 -38.55 7.14 -6.23
CA SER A 148 -38.10 7.79 -4.98
C SER A 148 -37.40 6.84 -4.01
N SER A 149 -36.62 5.88 -4.51
CA SER A 149 -35.84 5.00 -3.64
C SER A 149 -34.84 5.82 -2.79
N PRO A 150 -34.76 5.59 -1.47
CA PRO A 150 -33.79 6.28 -0.61
C PRO A 150 -32.35 5.88 -0.97
N ALA A 151 -31.44 6.87 -1.04
CA ALA A 151 -30.03 6.67 -1.37
C ALA A 151 -29.25 5.81 -0.35
N LEU A 152 -29.85 5.52 0.81
CA LEU A 152 -29.31 4.65 1.83
C LEU A 152 -30.32 3.54 2.11
N VAL A 153 -29.93 2.31 1.81
CA VAL A 153 -30.77 1.11 1.94
C VAL A 153 -30.25 0.29 3.12
N GLU A 154 -31.08 0.14 4.16
CA GLU A 154 -30.76 -0.70 5.32
C GLU A 154 -31.37 -2.09 5.16
N THR A 155 -30.51 -3.13 5.16
CA THR A 155 -30.94 -4.53 5.12
C THR A 155 -30.27 -5.29 6.26
N GLY A 156 -31.10 -5.88 7.13
CA GLY A 156 -30.65 -6.52 8.35
C GLY A 156 -29.87 -5.55 9.25
N VAL A 157 -28.58 -5.79 9.41
CA VAL A 157 -27.64 -4.97 10.20
C VAL A 157 -26.69 -4.12 9.34
N THR A 158 -26.84 -4.14 8.02
CA THR A 158 -25.89 -3.58 7.06
C THR A 158 -26.54 -2.45 6.25
N LYS A 159 -25.78 -1.38 6.00
CA LYS A 159 -26.24 -0.17 5.29
C LYS A 159 -25.55 -0.07 3.94
N TYR A 160 -26.33 0.05 2.87
CA TYR A 160 -25.86 0.17 1.50
C TYR A 160 -26.15 1.58 0.97
N PHE A 161 -25.29 2.10 0.09
CA PHE A 161 -25.40 3.46 -0.43
C PHE A 161 -25.48 3.44 -1.96
N ASP A 162 -26.54 4.03 -2.51
CA ASP A 162 -26.84 4.15 -3.94
C ASP A 162 -26.71 5.61 -4.40
N GLY A 163 -25.58 6.23 -4.08
CA GLY A 163 -25.29 7.61 -4.45
C GLY A 163 -23.90 7.80 -5.05
N PRO A 164 -23.55 9.03 -5.47
CA PRO A 164 -22.25 9.30 -6.05
C PRO A 164 -21.13 9.00 -5.06
N VAL A 165 -20.14 8.22 -5.51
CA VAL A 165 -18.97 7.84 -4.72
C VAL A 165 -17.71 8.55 -5.20
N GLN A 166 -16.70 8.61 -4.35
CA GLN A 166 -15.36 9.10 -4.66
C GLN A 166 -14.32 8.14 -4.09
N VAL A 167 -13.08 8.22 -4.56
CA VAL A 167 -11.99 7.43 -3.99
C VAL A 167 -11.62 7.97 -2.60
N ARG A 168 -11.51 7.06 -1.63
CA ARG A 168 -11.16 7.42 -0.24
C ARG A 168 -9.75 7.98 -0.15
N THR A 169 -9.58 9.07 0.58
CA THR A 169 -8.25 9.61 0.87
C THR A 169 -7.60 8.76 1.96
N SER A 170 -6.42 8.21 1.67
CA SER A 170 -5.65 7.42 2.64
C SER A 170 -4.16 7.60 2.39
N VAL A 171 -3.52 8.48 3.16
CA VAL A 171 -2.08 8.77 3.08
C VAL A 171 -1.24 7.50 3.22
N PRO A 172 -1.53 6.55 4.16
CA PRO A 172 -0.78 5.31 4.22
C PRO A 172 -0.85 4.47 2.93
N ILE A 173 -2.00 4.43 2.26
CA ILE A 173 -2.14 3.69 1.00
C ILE A 173 -1.43 4.42 -0.14
N MET A 174 -1.42 5.76 -0.15
CA MET A 174 -0.63 6.54 -1.11
C MET A 174 0.87 6.27 -0.94
N LEU A 175 1.35 6.23 0.30
CA LEU A 175 2.74 5.88 0.61
C LEU A 175 3.07 4.44 0.16
N LEU A 176 2.17 3.49 0.42
CA LEU A 176 2.30 2.11 -0.05
C LEU A 176 2.34 2.03 -1.58
N ALA A 177 1.54 2.83 -2.26
CA ALA A 177 1.55 2.89 -3.71
C ALA A 177 2.87 3.47 -4.24
N ALA A 178 3.37 4.56 -3.65
CA ALA A 178 4.66 5.12 -4.01
C ALA A 178 5.81 4.11 -3.79
N LEU A 179 5.80 3.40 -2.67
CA LEU A 179 6.74 2.32 -2.38
C LEU A 179 6.62 1.19 -3.40
N PHE A 180 5.40 0.74 -3.71
CA PHE A 180 5.17 -0.32 -4.69
C PHE A 180 5.68 0.08 -6.08
N GLY A 181 5.40 1.31 -6.53
CA GLY A 181 5.94 1.86 -7.78
C GLY A 181 7.48 1.91 -7.77
N SER A 182 8.07 2.28 -6.64
CA SER A 182 9.53 2.32 -6.46
C SER A 182 10.16 0.92 -6.53
N ILE A 183 9.52 -0.08 -5.92
CA ILE A 183 9.96 -1.49 -5.98
C ILE A 183 9.87 -2.01 -7.42
N LEU A 184 8.76 -1.75 -8.12
CA LEU A 184 8.59 -2.16 -9.51
C LEU A 184 9.65 -1.54 -10.42
N MET A 185 9.96 -0.25 -10.23
CA MET A 185 11.03 0.44 -10.95
C MET A 185 12.41 -0.14 -10.61
N ALA A 186 12.68 -0.44 -9.34
CA ALA A 186 13.94 -1.04 -8.92
C ALA A 186 14.15 -2.41 -9.58
N VAL A 187 13.13 -3.27 -9.56
CA VAL A 187 13.15 -4.57 -10.24
C VAL A 187 13.37 -4.41 -11.74
N ALA A 188 12.61 -3.52 -12.39
CA ALA A 188 12.76 -3.27 -13.82
C ALA A 188 14.16 -2.78 -14.18
N THR A 189 14.72 -1.87 -13.38
CA THR A 189 16.05 -1.28 -13.58
C THR A 189 17.14 -2.34 -13.42
N VAL A 190 17.10 -3.11 -12.34
CA VAL A 190 18.09 -4.18 -12.07
C VAL A 190 18.06 -5.22 -13.18
N LEU A 191 16.87 -5.70 -13.55
CA LEU A 191 16.73 -6.71 -14.61
C LEU A 191 17.17 -6.17 -15.98
N SER A 192 16.85 -4.91 -16.29
CA SER A 192 17.24 -4.29 -17.56
C SER A 192 18.75 -4.08 -17.64
N LYS A 193 19.38 -3.53 -16.60
CA LYS A 193 20.84 -3.29 -16.59
C LYS A 193 21.61 -4.62 -16.58
N ALA A 194 21.25 -5.56 -15.70
CA ALA A 194 21.91 -6.86 -15.65
C ALA A 194 21.70 -7.66 -16.93
N GLY A 195 20.49 -7.63 -17.50
CA GLY A 195 20.20 -8.25 -18.79
C GLY A 195 21.02 -7.63 -19.92
N TRP A 196 21.13 -6.30 -19.95
CA TRP A 196 21.93 -5.59 -20.93
C TRP A 196 23.42 -5.95 -20.86
N GLU A 197 24.02 -5.92 -19.67
CA GLU A 197 25.41 -6.34 -19.49
C GLU A 197 25.63 -7.78 -19.93
N THR A 198 24.70 -8.66 -19.56
CA THR A 198 24.76 -10.07 -19.93
C THR A 198 24.68 -10.27 -21.45
N LEU A 199 23.88 -9.47 -22.15
CA LEU A 199 23.78 -9.51 -23.62
C LEU A 199 25.05 -9.00 -24.32
N MET A 200 25.78 -8.10 -23.67
CA MET A 200 27.01 -7.49 -24.20
C MET A 200 28.28 -8.28 -23.87
N LEU A 201 28.19 -9.34 -23.06
CA LEU A 201 29.31 -10.24 -22.82
C LEU A 201 29.75 -10.93 -24.12
N PRO A 202 31.05 -10.86 -24.47
CA PRO A 202 31.60 -11.63 -25.59
C PRO A 202 31.51 -13.14 -25.37
N GLU A 203 31.65 -13.57 -24.11
CA GLU A 203 31.54 -14.96 -23.67
C GLU A 203 30.09 -15.45 -23.79
N ARG A 204 29.90 -16.62 -24.43
CA ARG A 204 28.56 -17.20 -24.66
C ARG A 204 28.33 -18.48 -23.85
N ALA A 205 29.35 -18.99 -23.15
CA ALA A 205 29.16 -20.10 -22.24
C ALA A 205 28.19 -19.73 -21.12
N LEU A 206 27.24 -20.63 -20.83
CA LEU A 206 26.15 -20.40 -19.89
C LEU A 206 26.66 -20.07 -18.47
N GLY A 207 27.69 -20.77 -17.99
CA GLY A 207 28.24 -20.58 -16.64
C GLY A 207 28.74 -19.16 -16.38
N PRO A 208 29.73 -18.65 -17.16
CA PRO A 208 30.22 -17.28 -17.03
C PRO A 208 29.12 -16.22 -17.20
N VAL A 209 28.21 -16.42 -18.14
CA VAL A 209 27.05 -15.54 -18.40
C VAL A 209 26.14 -15.43 -17.16
N LEU A 210 25.77 -16.56 -16.55
CA LEU A 210 24.94 -16.57 -15.35
C LEU A 210 25.66 -15.96 -14.14
N GLN A 211 26.95 -16.22 -14.00
CA GLN A 211 27.75 -15.66 -12.91
C GLN A 211 27.86 -14.13 -13.05
N HIS A 212 28.13 -13.63 -14.25
CA HIS A 212 28.18 -12.19 -14.51
C HIS A 212 26.83 -11.52 -14.27
N GLY A 213 25.74 -12.09 -14.79
CA GLY A 213 24.39 -11.58 -14.56
C GLY A 213 24.03 -11.54 -13.06
N THR A 214 24.44 -12.53 -12.29
CA THR A 214 24.24 -12.55 -10.83
C THR A 214 25.02 -11.43 -10.14
N ASN A 215 26.28 -11.21 -10.53
CA ASN A 215 27.10 -10.13 -9.99
C ASN A 215 26.54 -8.75 -10.36
N ALA A 216 26.07 -8.58 -11.60
CA ALA A 216 25.41 -7.37 -12.08
C ALA A 216 24.13 -7.07 -11.30
N ILE A 217 23.28 -8.09 -11.07
CA ILE A 217 22.08 -7.95 -10.23
C ILE A 217 22.46 -7.44 -8.84
N LEU A 218 23.47 -8.02 -8.20
CA LEU A 218 23.93 -7.59 -6.88
C LEU A 218 24.43 -6.14 -6.88
N ALA A 219 25.24 -5.77 -7.88
CA ALA A 219 25.77 -4.42 -8.02
C ALA A 219 24.66 -3.37 -8.21
N TYR A 220 23.70 -3.64 -9.09
CA TYR A 220 22.61 -2.70 -9.40
C TYR A 220 21.50 -2.69 -8.35
N SER A 221 21.36 -3.74 -7.54
CA SER A 221 20.32 -3.82 -6.51
C SER A 221 20.46 -2.72 -5.46
N LEU A 222 21.69 -2.38 -5.06
CA LEU A 222 21.92 -1.33 -4.07
C LEU A 222 21.54 0.05 -4.63
N GLU A 223 22.01 0.37 -5.85
CA GLU A 223 21.67 1.61 -6.55
C GLU A 223 20.16 1.77 -6.69
N ALA A 224 19.48 0.74 -7.21
CA ALA A 224 18.04 0.75 -7.43
C ALA A 224 17.25 0.88 -6.12
N THR A 225 17.72 0.27 -5.04
CA THR A 225 17.09 0.37 -3.71
C THR A 225 17.21 1.79 -3.16
N MET A 226 18.40 2.39 -3.21
CA MET A 226 18.62 3.76 -2.73
C MET A 226 17.81 4.76 -3.54
N LEU A 227 17.77 4.59 -4.85
CA LEU A 227 16.95 5.39 -5.75
C LEU A 227 15.47 5.30 -5.39
N GLY A 228 14.97 4.07 -5.18
CA GLY A 228 13.62 3.81 -4.73
C GLY A 228 13.33 4.58 -3.44
N ILE A 229 14.15 4.43 -2.40
CA ILE A 229 13.97 5.09 -1.10
C ILE A 229 13.85 6.61 -1.23
N ILE A 230 14.76 7.25 -1.97
CA ILE A 230 14.78 8.71 -2.15
C ILE A 230 13.51 9.20 -2.87
N THR A 231 12.95 8.38 -3.77
CA THR A 231 11.78 8.76 -4.57
C THR A 231 10.43 8.54 -3.87
N ILE A 232 10.36 7.74 -2.79
CA ILE A 232 9.08 7.42 -2.13
C ILE A 232 8.33 8.67 -1.68
N LEU A 233 9.00 9.58 -0.96
CA LEU A 233 8.35 10.77 -0.42
C LEU A 233 7.90 11.76 -1.51
N PRO A 234 8.75 12.17 -2.46
CA PRO A 234 8.32 13.01 -3.58
C PRO A 234 7.17 12.38 -4.37
N MET A 235 7.24 11.08 -4.66
CA MET A 235 6.17 10.40 -5.41
C MET A 235 4.88 10.29 -4.62
N THR A 236 4.94 10.14 -3.29
CA THR A 236 3.75 10.18 -2.43
C THR A 236 3.04 11.54 -2.55
N VAL A 237 3.80 12.64 -2.58
CA VAL A 237 3.24 14.00 -2.76
C VAL A 237 2.60 14.13 -4.14
N MET A 238 3.25 13.65 -5.20
CA MET A 238 2.70 13.70 -6.56
C MET A 238 1.43 12.85 -6.72
N ILE A 239 1.42 11.65 -6.14
CA ILE A 239 0.23 10.79 -6.05
C ILE A 239 -0.89 11.51 -5.31
N CYS A 240 -0.58 12.16 -4.19
CA CYS A 240 -1.54 12.90 -3.38
C CYS A 240 -2.19 14.04 -4.19
N ALA A 241 -1.37 14.86 -4.87
CA ALA A 241 -1.85 15.92 -5.75
C ALA A 241 -2.75 15.38 -6.87
N GLY A 242 -2.31 14.31 -7.53
CA GLY A 242 -3.07 13.62 -8.57
C GLY A 242 -4.41 13.07 -8.08
N HIS A 243 -4.44 12.45 -6.89
CA HIS A 243 -5.67 11.99 -6.25
C HIS A 243 -6.65 13.12 -6.00
N TYR A 244 -6.20 14.25 -5.45
CA TYR A 244 -7.07 15.40 -5.20
C TYR A 244 -7.57 16.04 -6.50
N ALA A 245 -6.76 16.08 -7.56
CA ALA A 245 -7.20 16.52 -8.87
C ALA A 245 -8.33 15.62 -9.42
N LEU A 246 -8.16 14.29 -9.37
CA LEU A 246 -9.21 13.35 -9.80
C LEU A 246 -10.48 13.46 -8.96
N ARG A 247 -10.34 13.66 -7.65
CA ARG A 247 -11.47 13.86 -6.73
C ARG A 247 -12.23 15.15 -7.07
N GLY A 248 -11.52 16.24 -7.39
CA GLY A 248 -12.13 17.48 -7.88
C GLY A 248 -12.90 17.29 -9.19
N LEU A 249 -12.36 16.48 -10.10
CA LEU A 249 -12.97 16.13 -11.38
C LEU A 249 -14.06 15.04 -11.28
N GLY A 250 -14.33 14.50 -10.08
CA GLY A 250 -15.30 13.42 -9.87
C GLY A 250 -14.94 12.11 -10.58
N LYS A 251 -13.66 11.86 -10.86
CA LYS A 251 -13.19 10.66 -11.55
C LYS A 251 -12.84 9.56 -10.54
N THR A 252 -13.40 8.38 -10.74
CA THR A 252 -13.19 7.20 -9.87
C THR A 252 -12.72 5.96 -10.63
N SER A 253 -12.59 6.05 -11.95
CA SER A 253 -12.24 4.91 -12.79
C SER A 253 -10.75 4.53 -12.63
N PRO A 254 -10.40 3.23 -12.65
CA PRO A 254 -9.01 2.78 -12.59
C PRO A 254 -8.13 3.40 -13.68
N VAL A 255 -8.68 3.59 -14.89
CA VAL A 255 -7.97 4.19 -16.03
C VAL A 255 -7.57 5.64 -15.72
N ALA A 256 -8.44 6.43 -15.08
CA ALA A 256 -8.09 7.82 -14.72
C ALA A 256 -6.94 7.85 -13.70
N PHE A 257 -6.94 6.94 -12.73
CA PHE A 257 -5.85 6.79 -11.77
C PHE A 257 -4.56 6.31 -12.43
N PHE A 258 -4.64 5.37 -13.38
CA PHE A 258 -3.48 4.94 -14.19
C PHE A 258 -2.85 6.13 -14.91
N VAL A 259 -3.64 6.91 -15.65
CA VAL A 259 -3.16 8.09 -16.39
C VAL A 259 -2.50 9.10 -15.45
N VAL A 260 -3.11 9.40 -14.30
CA VAL A 260 -2.50 10.28 -13.31
C VAL A 260 -1.18 9.72 -12.78
N GLY A 261 -1.11 8.41 -12.52
CA GLY A 261 0.13 7.74 -12.16
C GLY A 261 1.22 7.86 -13.22
N LEU A 262 0.89 7.79 -14.51
CA LEU A 262 1.85 8.03 -15.60
C LEU A 262 2.36 9.47 -15.61
N THR A 263 1.50 10.45 -15.32
CA THR A 263 1.88 11.87 -15.36
C THR A 263 2.66 12.34 -14.14
N ALA A 264 2.50 11.70 -12.99
CA ALA A 264 3.15 12.10 -11.74
C ALA A 264 4.70 12.16 -11.86
N PRO A 265 5.40 11.14 -12.41
CA PRO A 265 6.85 11.20 -12.62
C PRO A 265 7.30 12.26 -13.65
N ILE A 266 6.48 12.53 -14.67
CA ILE A 266 6.75 13.56 -15.68
C ILE A 266 6.73 14.94 -15.01
N LEU A 267 5.68 15.23 -14.23
CA LEU A 267 5.56 16.47 -13.47
C LEU A 267 6.70 16.61 -12.44
N PHE A 268 7.05 15.53 -11.75
CA PHE A 268 8.20 15.53 -10.84
C PHE A 268 9.51 15.91 -11.55
N THR A 269 9.74 15.38 -12.76
CA THR A 269 10.91 15.72 -13.58
C THR A 269 10.92 17.21 -13.95
N ILE A 270 9.77 17.75 -14.33
CA ILE A 270 9.63 19.17 -14.68
C ILE A 270 9.87 20.06 -13.46
N PHE A 271 9.27 19.75 -12.31
CA PHE A 271 9.44 20.53 -11.08
C PHE A 271 10.85 20.50 -10.52
N THR A 272 11.62 19.46 -10.86
CA THR A 272 13.03 19.33 -10.49
C THR A 272 13.97 19.83 -11.59
N LEU A 273 13.46 20.61 -12.56
CA LEU A 273 14.22 21.20 -13.66
C LEU A 273 15.07 20.18 -14.43
N GLY A 274 14.58 18.94 -14.56
CA GLY A 274 15.26 17.87 -15.26
C GLY A 274 16.38 17.16 -14.48
N MET A 275 16.69 17.58 -13.24
CA MET A 275 17.75 16.96 -12.42
C MET A 275 17.55 15.44 -12.24
N PHE A 276 16.30 14.98 -12.26
CA PHE A 276 15.93 13.58 -12.08
C PHE A 276 15.27 12.96 -13.31
N MET A 277 15.64 13.41 -14.51
CA MET A 277 14.99 12.97 -15.77
C MET A 277 14.99 11.45 -15.96
N VAL A 278 16.14 10.79 -15.78
CA VAL A 278 16.26 9.33 -15.95
C VAL A 278 15.32 8.61 -15.00
N ILE A 279 15.26 9.06 -13.75
CA ILE A 279 14.42 8.48 -12.69
C ILE A 279 12.94 8.71 -13.03
N GLY A 280 12.56 9.94 -13.36
CA GLY A 280 11.19 10.27 -13.67
C GLY A 280 10.65 9.49 -14.86
N VAL A 281 11.44 9.34 -15.93
CA VAL A 281 11.06 8.53 -17.09
C VAL A 281 10.91 7.05 -16.72
N SER A 282 11.87 6.50 -15.95
CA SER A 282 11.82 5.09 -15.53
C SER A 282 10.63 4.76 -14.62
N LEU A 283 10.10 5.75 -13.91
CA LEU A 283 8.97 5.61 -12.98
C LEU A 283 7.59 5.69 -13.65
N ILE A 284 7.49 6.11 -14.92
CA ILE A 284 6.19 6.36 -15.59
C ILE A 284 5.26 5.14 -15.49
N ILE A 285 5.67 4.00 -16.04
CA ILE A 285 4.84 2.79 -16.06
C ILE A 285 4.62 2.22 -14.65
N PRO A 286 5.67 2.04 -13.82
CA PRO A 286 5.51 1.58 -12.43
C PRO A 286 4.52 2.41 -11.62
N MET A 287 4.53 3.74 -11.80
CA MET A 287 3.66 4.64 -11.06
C MET A 287 2.22 4.63 -11.58
N GLY A 288 2.02 4.44 -12.89
CA GLY A 288 0.70 4.16 -13.45
C GLY A 288 0.06 2.92 -12.80
N ILE A 289 0.80 1.82 -12.75
CA ILE A 289 0.34 0.56 -12.12
C ILE A 289 0.09 0.79 -10.63
N ALA A 290 1.01 1.45 -9.93
CA ALA A 290 0.86 1.76 -8.51
C ALA A 290 -0.39 2.57 -8.20
N MET A 291 -0.78 3.53 -9.04
CA MET A 291 -2.00 4.31 -8.85
C MET A 291 -3.28 3.51 -9.07
N VAL A 292 -3.25 2.49 -9.94
CA VAL A 292 -4.37 1.53 -10.07
C VAL A 292 -4.51 0.71 -8.79
N VAL A 293 -3.39 0.21 -8.26
CA VAL A 293 -3.35 -0.54 -6.99
C VAL A 293 -3.83 0.35 -5.84
N TYR A 294 -3.35 1.60 -5.77
CA TYR A 294 -3.83 2.62 -4.83
C TYR A 294 -5.35 2.74 -4.87
N ARG A 295 -5.94 2.99 -6.05
CA ARG A 295 -7.39 3.14 -6.22
C ARG A 295 -8.14 1.93 -5.71
N HIS A 296 -7.65 0.72 -6.01
CA HIS A 296 -8.28 -0.51 -5.56
C HIS A 296 -8.20 -0.68 -4.03
N MET A 297 -7.05 -0.40 -3.43
CA MET A 297 -6.83 -0.51 -1.98
C MET A 297 -7.52 0.59 -1.17
N ALA A 298 -7.55 1.81 -1.67
CA ALA A 298 -8.23 2.93 -1.04
C ALA A 298 -9.74 2.68 -0.94
N GLY A 299 -10.30 2.06 -1.99
CA GLY A 299 -11.72 1.82 -2.12
C GLY A 299 -12.49 3.10 -2.40
N LEU A 300 -13.81 2.97 -2.37
CA LEU A 300 -14.74 4.05 -2.63
C LEU A 300 -15.42 4.45 -1.32
N GLU A 301 -15.68 5.74 -1.15
CA GLU A 301 -16.48 6.29 -0.08
C GLU A 301 -17.61 7.14 -0.67
N PRO A 302 -18.75 7.28 0.02
CA PRO A 302 -19.79 8.22 -0.36
C PRO A 302 -19.19 9.62 -0.54
N ARG A 303 -19.54 10.29 -1.64
CA ARG A 303 -19.16 11.68 -1.82
C ARG A 303 -19.92 12.51 -0.78
N PRO A 304 -19.25 13.38 0.00
CA PRO A 304 -19.94 14.26 0.93
C PRO A 304 -20.96 15.07 0.13
N VAL A 305 -22.22 14.97 0.53
CA VAL A 305 -23.27 15.82 0.00
C VAL A 305 -22.86 17.25 0.39
N ARG A 306 -22.94 18.18 -0.55
CA ARG A 306 -22.86 19.60 -0.19
C ARG A 306 -23.91 19.82 0.91
N GLU A 307 -23.52 20.55 1.94
CA GLU A 307 -24.31 20.92 3.12
C GLU A 307 -25.81 21.07 2.83
N ASP A 308 -26.66 20.78 3.82
CA ASP A 308 -28.10 20.99 3.72
C ASP A 308 -28.39 22.34 3.07
N ILE A 309 -29.00 22.31 1.89
CA ILE A 309 -29.31 23.53 1.16
C ILE A 309 -30.49 24.18 1.87
N LEU A 310 -30.22 25.18 2.70
CA LEU A 310 -31.23 26.10 3.23
C LEU A 310 -31.77 26.94 2.06
N ALA A 311 -32.76 26.39 1.36
CA ALA A 311 -33.43 27.09 0.29
C ALA A 311 -34.41 28.11 0.86
N LYS A 312 -34.16 29.40 0.63
CA LYS A 312 -35.09 30.48 0.98
C LYS A 312 -36.46 30.32 0.30
N ASP A 313 -36.52 29.61 -0.83
CA ASP A 313 -37.74 29.22 -1.53
C ASP A 313 -37.57 27.81 -2.13
N HIS A 314 -38.34 26.84 -1.60
CA HIS A 314 -38.31 25.44 -2.04
C HIS A 314 -38.61 25.26 -3.53
N ARG A 315 -39.31 26.21 -4.16
CA ARG A 315 -39.62 26.16 -5.60
C ARG A 315 -38.37 26.31 -6.47
N ASN A 316 -37.25 26.78 -5.91
CA ASN A 316 -35.98 26.89 -6.63
C ASN A 316 -35.09 25.65 -6.47
N LEU A 317 -35.48 24.72 -5.60
CA LEU A 317 -34.86 23.41 -5.53
C LEU A 317 -35.41 22.55 -6.66
N VAL A 318 -34.54 22.20 -7.60
CA VAL A 318 -34.88 21.34 -8.72
C VAL A 318 -33.83 20.24 -8.86
N GLY A 319 -34.29 19.01 -9.12
CA GLY A 319 -33.44 17.83 -9.29
C GLY A 319 -32.37 18.01 -10.38
N ALA A 320 -31.36 17.14 -10.37
CA ALA A 320 -30.21 17.24 -11.27
C ALA A 320 -30.60 17.29 -12.76
N ASP A 321 -31.65 16.54 -13.14
CA ASP A 321 -32.12 16.45 -14.53
C ASP A 321 -33.36 17.32 -14.84
N HIS A 322 -33.72 18.25 -13.95
CA HIS A 322 -34.94 19.03 -14.09
C HIS A 322 -34.85 20.02 -15.28
N PRO A 323 -35.86 20.07 -16.18
CA PRO A 323 -35.84 20.93 -17.38
C PRO A 323 -35.55 22.41 -17.12
N ARG A 324 -35.96 22.92 -15.95
CA ARG A 324 -35.68 24.29 -15.47
C ARG A 324 -34.18 24.63 -15.32
N ARG A 325 -33.28 23.65 -15.33
CA ARG A 325 -31.82 23.89 -15.40
C ARG A 325 -31.33 24.22 -16.81
N ARG A 326 -32.14 23.94 -17.84
CA ARG A 326 -31.82 24.20 -19.26
C ARG A 326 -32.36 25.54 -19.77
N PHE A 327 -33.25 26.18 -19.01
CA PHE A 327 -33.92 27.42 -19.39
C PHE A 327 -33.95 28.39 -18.21
N GLY A 328 -33.55 29.64 -18.42
CA GLY A 328 -33.66 30.70 -17.41
C GLY A 328 -35.09 31.23 -17.30
N ARG A 329 -35.65 31.28 -16.08
CA ARG A 329 -36.92 31.98 -15.84
C ARG A 329 -36.63 33.48 -15.73
N VAL A 330 -37.15 34.28 -16.66
CA VAL A 330 -37.15 35.75 -16.52
C VAL A 330 -38.18 36.13 -15.46
N ILE A 331 -37.74 36.85 -14.44
CA ILE A 331 -38.59 37.39 -13.37
C ILE A 331 -38.59 38.91 -13.56
N ARG A 332 -39.77 39.49 -13.75
CA ARG A 332 -39.99 40.94 -13.67
C ARG A 332 -40.61 41.27 -12.33
#